data_AF-A0A916TZ45-F1
#
_entry.id   AF-A0A916TZ45-F1
#
_cell.length_a   1.000
_cell.length_b   1.000
_cell.length_c   1.000
_cell.angle_alpha   90.00
_cell.angle_beta   90.00
_cell.angle_gamma   90.00
#
_symmetry.space_group_name_H-M   'P 1'
#
loop_
_entity.id
_entity.type
_entity.pdbx_description
1 polymer ?
#
loop_
_entity_poly.entity_id
_entity_poly.type
_entity_poly.pdbx_seq_one_letter_code
_entity_poly.pdbx_strand_id
1 'polypeptide(L)'
;MWGVAASATPGRDDACFGRAAESAGAALVFAPAGLYIARGRTRRETTVTTFDKREEGFERRFALDEELRFKAMARRNRMLGEWAAHKLGKTGADAAEYAKAVVMADFEEAGDDDVFRKVRKDFDAAGIEQSDHQIRRTMDEFLAQAVLEVKAQ
;
A
#
# COMPACT_ATOMS: atom_id res chain seq x y z
N MET A 1 9.61 38.32 -43.23
CA MET A 1 10.79 39.16 -43.51
C MET A 1 10.92 40.12 -42.33
N TRP A 2 12.13 40.26 -41.77
CA TRP A 2 12.51 41.12 -40.61
C TRP A 2 11.98 40.62 -39.25
N GLY A 3 12.75 40.50 -38.17
CA GLY A 3 14.15 40.80 -37.91
C GLY A 3 14.49 40.46 -36.46
N VAL A 4 15.73 40.01 -36.29
CA VAL A 4 16.58 39.79 -35.10
C VAL A 4 16.23 40.59 -33.83
N ALA A 5 16.28 39.91 -32.66
CA ALA A 5 17.00 40.40 -31.47
C ALA A 5 17.13 39.30 -30.39
N ALA A 6 18.35 38.78 -30.24
CA ALA A 6 18.79 38.12 -29.02
C ALA A 6 19.02 39.18 -27.93
N SER A 7 18.59 38.91 -26.70
CA SER A 7 19.21 39.49 -25.52
C SER A 7 19.16 38.49 -24.38
N ALA A 8 20.33 37.99 -24.01
CA ALA A 8 20.57 37.34 -22.74
C ALA A 8 20.54 38.41 -21.64
N THR A 9 19.86 38.13 -20.53
CA THR A 9 20.09 38.80 -19.25
C THR A 9 20.24 37.73 -18.17
N PRO A 10 21.38 37.68 -17.46
CA PRO A 10 21.55 36.88 -16.25
C PRO A 10 21.18 37.71 -15.01
N GLY A 11 20.87 37.01 -13.92
CA GLY A 11 20.86 37.60 -12.59
C GLY A 11 19.50 38.08 -12.13
N ARG A 12 18.86 37.28 -11.28
CA ARG A 12 18.03 37.84 -10.22
C ARG A 12 18.45 37.20 -8.90
N ASP A 13 19.02 38.07 -8.10
CA ASP A 13 19.53 37.86 -6.77
C ASP A 13 18.36 37.58 -5.81
N ASP A 14 18.28 36.35 -5.29
CA ASP A 14 17.50 36.04 -4.09
C ASP A 14 18.45 35.96 -2.89
N ALA A 15 19.17 37.06 -2.67
CA ALA A 15 19.88 37.34 -1.43
C ALA A 15 19.09 38.39 -0.65
N CYS A 16 18.04 37.97 0.07
CA CYS A 16 17.46 38.73 1.18
C CYS A 16 16.38 37.88 1.90
N PHE A 17 16.82 37.02 2.83
CA PHE A 17 16.05 36.82 4.05
C PHE A 17 17.02 36.77 5.22
N GLY A 18 17.36 37.96 5.70
CA GLY A 18 17.95 38.14 7.01
C GLY A 18 16.99 37.61 8.06
N ARG A 19 17.45 36.61 8.82
CA ARG A 19 16.99 36.39 10.18
C ARG A 19 18.23 36.36 11.06
N ALA A 20 18.40 37.47 11.77
CA ALA A 20 19.39 37.68 12.80
C ALA A 20 19.38 36.50 13.78
N ALA A 21 20.54 35.87 13.98
CA ALA A 21 20.81 35.09 15.17
C ALA A 21 21.83 35.90 15.97
N GLU A 22 21.37 36.38 17.11
CA GLU A 22 22.09 37.16 18.10
C GLU A 22 23.50 36.63 18.34
N SER A 23 24.44 37.57 18.36
CA SER A 23 25.74 37.43 19.00
C SER A 23 25.55 37.00 20.45
N ALA A 24 25.74 35.72 20.72
CA ALA A 24 25.93 35.24 22.08
C ALA A 24 27.25 35.83 22.59
N GLY A 25 27.15 36.96 23.30
CA GLY A 25 28.23 37.50 24.09
C GLY A 25 28.73 36.42 25.04
N ALA A 26 30.00 36.06 24.88
CA ALA A 26 30.73 35.26 25.84
C ALA A 26 30.83 36.06 27.15
N ALA A 27 29.85 35.89 28.02
CA ALA A 27 29.99 36.27 29.42
C ALA A 27 30.99 35.30 30.05
N LEU A 28 32.23 35.76 30.23
CA LEU A 28 33.21 35.12 31.10
C LEU A 28 32.68 35.18 32.53
N VAL A 29 31.99 34.14 32.96
CA VAL A 29 31.65 33.94 34.36
C VAL A 29 32.78 33.16 35.01
N PHE A 30 33.61 33.87 35.77
CA PHE A 30 34.66 33.30 36.62
C PHE A 30 33.97 32.56 37.78
N ALA A 31 33.94 31.22 37.73
CA ALA A 31 33.43 30.38 38.81
C ALA A 31 34.61 29.64 39.48
N PRO A 32 34.75 29.68 40.82
CA PRO A 32 35.80 28.96 41.53
C PRO A 32 35.43 27.49 41.69
N ALA A 33 36.43 26.62 41.45
CA ALA A 33 36.56 25.25 41.91
C ALA A 33 35.26 24.46 42.19
N GLY A 34 34.72 23.80 41.17
CA GLY A 34 33.69 22.78 41.31
C GLY A 34 33.52 22.02 40.00
N LEU A 35 33.87 20.73 40.00
CA LEU A 35 33.88 19.82 38.85
C LEU A 35 32.52 19.78 38.14
N TYR A 36 32.37 20.50 37.03
CA TYR A 36 31.19 20.39 36.15
C TYR A 36 31.34 19.16 35.26
N ILE A 37 30.62 18.07 35.57
CA ILE A 37 30.54 16.92 34.67
C ILE A 37 29.65 17.33 33.49
N ALA A 38 30.26 17.73 32.38
CA ALA A 38 29.58 17.92 31.12
C ALA A 38 28.91 16.59 30.75
N ARG A 39 27.58 16.54 30.83
CA ARG A 39 26.79 15.39 30.39
C ARG A 39 26.89 15.33 28.87
N GLY A 40 27.94 14.66 28.39
CA GLY A 40 28.12 14.36 26.97
C GLY A 40 26.86 13.66 26.49
N ARG A 41 26.04 14.35 25.69
CA ARG A 41 25.00 13.70 24.90
C ARG A 41 25.76 12.86 23.87
N THR A 42 26.15 11.65 24.25
CA THR A 42 26.55 10.63 23.29
C THR A 42 25.32 10.40 22.44
N ARG A 43 25.26 11.03 21.26
CA ARG A 43 24.43 10.51 20.18
C ARG A 43 24.96 9.10 19.97
N ARG A 44 24.25 8.09 20.48
CA ARG A 44 24.54 6.72 20.12
C ARG A 44 24.32 6.68 18.62
N GLU A 45 25.41 6.72 17.88
CA GLU A 45 25.39 6.47 16.45
C GLU A 45 25.08 4.99 16.34
N THR A 46 23.80 4.68 16.17
CA THR A 46 23.34 3.32 15.89
C THR A 46 23.87 2.99 14.51
N THR A 47 25.08 2.45 14.45
CA THR A 47 25.65 1.88 13.23
C THR A 47 24.77 0.70 12.83
N VAL A 48 23.78 0.94 11.97
CA VAL A 48 22.93 -0.10 11.38
C VAL A 48 23.85 -1.09 10.68
N THR A 49 23.90 -2.31 11.20
CA THR A 49 24.82 -3.33 10.71
C THR A 49 24.31 -3.89 9.38
N THR A 50 25.18 -4.53 8.60
CA THR A 50 24.79 -5.15 7.33
C THR A 50 23.73 -6.26 7.51
N PHE A 51 23.68 -6.90 8.70
CA PHE A 51 22.65 -7.89 9.03
C PHE A 51 21.31 -7.22 9.31
N ASP A 52 21.28 -6.17 10.13
CA ASP A 52 20.05 -5.40 10.42
C ASP A 52 19.41 -4.86 9.13
N LYS A 53 20.22 -4.36 8.20
CA LYS A 53 19.74 -3.87 6.88
C LYS A 53 19.10 -4.97 6.02
N ARG A 54 19.52 -6.23 6.17
CA ARG A 54 18.92 -7.38 5.47
C ARG A 54 17.62 -7.77 6.14
N GLU A 55 17.61 -7.86 7.46
CA GLU A 55 16.41 -8.13 8.27
C GLU A 55 15.29 -7.13 7.95
N GLU A 56 15.58 -5.83 8.03
CA GLU A 56 14.67 -4.75 7.64
C GLU A 56 14.22 -4.86 6.16
N GLY A 57 15.09 -5.40 5.30
CA GLY A 57 14.77 -5.66 3.89
C GLY A 57 13.76 -6.78 3.73
N PHE A 58 13.93 -7.89 4.46
CA PHE A 58 13.02 -9.03 4.45
C PHE A 58 11.67 -8.65 5.06
N GLU A 59 11.64 -8.02 6.23
CA GLU A 59 10.39 -7.60 6.88
C GLU A 59 9.56 -6.67 5.98
N ARG A 60 10.21 -5.68 5.35
CA ARG A 60 9.52 -4.79 4.39
C ARG A 60 8.99 -5.56 3.18
N ARG A 61 9.75 -6.53 2.66
CA ARG A 61 9.27 -7.39 1.55
C ARG A 61 8.07 -8.24 1.96
N PHE A 62 8.13 -8.87 3.13
CA PHE A 62 7.01 -9.67 3.65
C PHE A 62 5.76 -8.82 3.88
N ALA A 63 5.90 -7.63 4.47
CA ALA A 63 4.77 -6.71 4.66
C ALA A 63 4.13 -6.29 3.33
N LEU A 64 4.96 -5.94 2.33
CA LEU A 64 4.47 -5.57 1.00
C LEU A 64 3.83 -6.75 0.28
N ASP A 65 4.44 -7.92 0.31
CA ASP A 65 3.91 -9.11 -0.34
C ASP A 65 2.57 -9.52 0.26
N GLU A 66 2.42 -9.42 1.58
CA GLU A 66 1.17 -9.74 2.26
C GLU A 66 0.08 -8.71 1.96
N GLU A 67 0.41 -7.42 1.92
CA GLU A 67 -0.52 -6.38 1.50
C GLU A 67 -0.98 -6.58 0.04
N LEU A 68 -0.06 -6.93 -0.86
CA LEU A 68 -0.37 -7.22 -2.26
C LEU A 68 -1.28 -8.46 -2.39
N ARG A 69 -1.00 -9.52 -1.62
CA ARG A 69 -1.87 -10.72 -1.57
C ARG A 69 -3.27 -10.34 -1.07
N PHE A 70 -3.36 -9.62 0.04
CA PHE A 70 -4.65 -9.20 0.59
C PHE A 70 -5.48 -8.38 -0.41
N LYS A 71 -4.85 -7.41 -1.09
CA LYS A 71 -5.50 -6.63 -2.16
C LYS A 71 -5.93 -7.50 -3.33
N ALA A 72 -5.11 -8.46 -3.75
CA ALA A 72 -5.43 -9.36 -4.85
C ALA A 72 -6.60 -10.30 -4.50
N MET A 73 -6.63 -10.82 -3.28
CA MET A 73 -7.73 -11.67 -2.78
C MET A 73 -9.05 -10.91 -2.74
N ALA A 74 -9.07 -9.69 -2.18
CA ALA A 74 -10.25 -8.85 -2.16
C ALA A 74 -10.78 -8.53 -3.58
N ARG A 75 -9.87 -8.29 -4.53
CA ARG A 75 -10.19 -8.07 -5.95
C ARG A 75 -10.77 -9.32 -6.62
N ARG A 76 -10.14 -10.48 -6.42
CA ARG A 76 -10.62 -11.79 -6.90
C ARG A 76 -12.05 -12.04 -6.44
N ASN A 77 -12.32 -11.86 -5.14
CA ASN A 77 -13.63 -12.14 -4.55
C ASN A 77 -14.72 -11.23 -5.12
N ARG A 78 -14.39 -9.96 -5.38
CA ARG A 78 -15.30 -9.04 -6.06
C ARG A 78 -15.61 -9.50 -7.49
N MET A 79 -14.59 -9.81 -8.29
CA MET A 79 -14.78 -10.27 -9.68
C MET A 79 -15.59 -11.57 -9.75
N LEU A 80 -15.32 -12.51 -8.84
CA LEU A 80 -16.06 -13.76 -8.75
C LEU A 80 -17.52 -13.54 -8.37
N GLY A 81 -17.79 -12.62 -7.44
CA GLY A 81 -19.16 -12.25 -7.08
C GLY A 81 -19.92 -11.61 -8.24
N GLU A 82 -19.27 -10.72 -9.01
CA GLU A 82 -19.86 -10.13 -10.22
C GLU A 82 -20.15 -11.21 -11.30
N TRP A 83 -19.23 -12.15 -11.49
CA TRP A 83 -19.42 -13.30 -12.40
C TRP A 83 -20.58 -14.20 -11.98
N ALA A 84 -20.64 -14.56 -10.71
CA ALA A 84 -21.71 -15.41 -10.19
C ALA A 84 -23.06 -14.68 -10.22
N ALA A 85 -23.10 -13.37 -9.92
CA ALA A 85 -24.30 -12.55 -10.09
C ALA A 85 -24.81 -12.55 -11.54
N HIS A 86 -23.90 -12.41 -12.51
CA HIS A 86 -24.25 -12.45 -13.92
C HIS A 86 -24.85 -13.81 -14.32
N LYS A 87 -24.30 -14.92 -13.82
CA LYS A 87 -24.86 -16.27 -14.02
C LYS A 87 -26.23 -16.43 -13.38
N LEU A 88 -26.45 -15.85 -12.21
CA LEU A 88 -27.74 -15.81 -11.51
C LEU A 88 -28.77 -14.88 -12.17
N GLY A 89 -28.40 -14.15 -13.24
CA GLY A 89 -29.28 -13.19 -13.90
C GLY A 89 -29.50 -11.88 -13.13
N LYS A 90 -28.70 -11.61 -12.10
CA LYS A 90 -28.73 -10.35 -11.36
C LYS A 90 -28.01 -9.27 -12.16
N THR A 91 -28.58 -8.06 -12.21
CA THR A 91 -28.02 -6.94 -12.97
C THR A 91 -27.96 -5.66 -12.13
N GLY A 92 -27.06 -4.74 -12.49
CA GLY A 92 -26.96 -3.43 -11.84
C GLY A 92 -26.63 -3.52 -10.34
N ALA A 93 -27.50 -2.94 -9.51
CA ALA A 93 -27.32 -2.83 -8.07
C ALA A 93 -27.28 -4.21 -7.38
N ASP A 94 -28.14 -5.14 -7.79
CA ASP A 94 -28.23 -6.48 -7.20
C ASP A 94 -26.95 -7.30 -7.42
N ALA A 95 -26.30 -7.09 -8.57
CA ALA A 95 -25.02 -7.73 -8.87
C ALA A 95 -23.90 -7.17 -7.98
N ALA A 96 -23.87 -5.85 -7.78
CA ALA A 96 -22.90 -5.21 -6.90
C ALA A 96 -23.12 -5.57 -5.42
N GLU A 97 -24.38 -5.72 -4.99
CA GLU A 97 -24.71 -6.18 -3.64
C GLU A 97 -24.31 -7.64 -3.42
N TYR A 98 -24.59 -8.50 -4.39
CA TYR A 98 -24.13 -9.89 -4.33
C TYR A 98 -22.60 -10.00 -4.30
N ALA A 99 -21.89 -9.20 -5.10
CA ALA A 99 -20.43 -9.17 -5.08
C ALA A 99 -19.87 -8.76 -3.71
N LYS A 100 -20.49 -7.77 -3.05
CA LYS A 100 -20.14 -7.40 -1.68
C LYS A 100 -20.42 -8.53 -0.69
N ALA A 101 -21.56 -9.21 -0.82
CA ALA A 101 -21.91 -10.34 0.05
C ALA A 101 -20.90 -11.50 -0.08
N VAL A 102 -20.40 -11.77 -1.29
CA VAL A 102 -19.35 -12.78 -1.52
C VAL A 102 -18.02 -12.36 -0.89
N VAL A 103 -17.64 -11.08 -1.02
CA VAL A 103 -16.44 -10.54 -0.35
C VAL A 103 -16.57 -10.62 1.18
N MET A 104 -17.76 -10.36 1.73
CA MET A 104 -18.00 -10.46 3.17
C MET A 104 -17.92 -11.88 3.70
N ALA A 105 -18.37 -12.88 2.91
CA ALA A 105 -18.30 -14.28 3.29
C ALA A 105 -16.86 -14.81 3.43
N ASP A 106 -15.89 -14.22 2.72
CA ASP A 106 -14.47 -14.60 2.82
C ASP A 106 -13.80 -14.19 4.15
N PHE A 107 -14.43 -13.31 4.94
CA PHE A 107 -13.88 -12.88 6.23
C PHE A 107 -14.27 -13.79 7.41
N GLU A 108 -15.16 -14.76 7.22
CA GLU A 108 -15.67 -15.60 8.31
C GLU A 108 -14.71 -16.75 8.68
N GLU A 109 -14.04 -17.37 7.70
CA GLU A 109 -13.06 -18.45 7.91
C GLU A 109 -11.77 -18.17 7.15
N ALA A 110 -10.64 -18.70 7.63
CA ALA A 110 -9.37 -18.62 6.91
C ALA A 110 -9.38 -19.61 5.74
N GLY A 111 -9.66 -19.13 4.53
CA GLY A 111 -9.51 -19.89 3.30
C GLY A 111 -10.53 -19.54 2.23
N ASP A 112 -10.32 -20.10 1.04
CA ASP A 112 -11.07 -19.74 -0.17
C ASP A 112 -12.32 -20.62 -0.36
N ASP A 113 -12.41 -21.69 0.43
CA ASP A 113 -13.43 -22.73 0.28
C ASP A 113 -14.84 -22.24 0.68
N ASP A 114 -14.94 -21.20 1.50
CA ASP A 114 -16.23 -20.57 1.83
C ASP A 114 -16.88 -19.90 0.63
N VAL A 115 -16.07 -19.16 -0.13
CA VAL A 115 -16.52 -18.48 -1.34
C VAL A 115 -17.02 -19.51 -2.35
N PHE A 116 -16.29 -20.61 -2.53
CA PHE A 116 -16.73 -21.73 -3.37
C PHE A 116 -18.04 -22.35 -2.87
N ARG A 117 -18.13 -22.69 -1.57
CA ARG A 117 -19.33 -23.29 -0.96
C ARG A 117 -20.55 -22.38 -1.12
N LYS A 118 -20.38 -21.07 -0.96
CA LYS A 118 -21.45 -20.08 -1.14
C LYS A 118 -21.94 -20.04 -2.59
N VAL A 119 -21.03 -19.86 -3.55
CA VAL A 119 -21.37 -19.78 -4.97
C VAL A 119 -22.01 -21.07 -5.46
N ARG A 120 -21.52 -22.22 -5.01
CA ARG A 120 -22.10 -23.53 -5.32
C ARG A 120 -23.55 -23.62 -4.83
N LYS A 121 -23.81 -23.28 -3.56
CA LYS A 121 -25.16 -23.26 -2.99
C LYS A 121 -26.09 -22.32 -3.75
N ASP A 122 -25.61 -21.14 -4.12
CA ASP A 122 -26.40 -20.14 -4.84
C ASP A 122 -26.73 -20.62 -6.28
N PHE A 123 -25.80 -21.30 -6.95
CA PHE A 123 -26.05 -21.92 -8.26
C PHE A 123 -26.99 -23.12 -8.19
N ASP A 124 -26.85 -23.98 -7.18
CA ASP A 124 -27.75 -25.10 -6.96
C ASP A 124 -29.18 -24.62 -6.66
N ALA A 125 -29.33 -23.54 -5.89
CA ALA A 125 -30.62 -22.91 -5.62
C ALA A 125 -31.25 -22.27 -6.86
N ALA A 126 -30.43 -21.75 -7.78
CA ALA A 126 -30.89 -21.17 -9.05
C ALA A 126 -31.04 -22.18 -10.19
N GLY A 127 -30.65 -23.45 -9.99
CA GLY A 127 -30.72 -24.51 -11.00
C GLY A 127 -29.70 -24.34 -12.14
N ILE A 128 -28.56 -23.70 -11.89
CA ILE A 128 -27.52 -23.46 -12.90
C ILE A 128 -26.54 -24.64 -12.90
N GLU A 129 -26.47 -25.38 -14.01
CA GLU A 129 -25.50 -26.45 -14.19
C GLU A 129 -24.10 -25.89 -14.48
N GLN A 130 -23.35 -25.59 -13.42
CA GLN A 130 -21.90 -25.40 -13.50
C GLN A 130 -21.17 -26.52 -12.75
N SER A 131 -20.12 -27.08 -13.37
CA SER A 131 -19.28 -28.06 -12.68
C SER A 131 -18.37 -27.39 -11.66
N ASP A 132 -18.05 -28.11 -10.59
CA ASP A 132 -17.13 -27.64 -9.53
C ASP A 132 -15.77 -27.27 -10.08
N HIS A 133 -15.28 -28.05 -11.06
CA HIS A 133 -14.02 -27.77 -11.74
C HIS A 133 -14.07 -26.44 -12.50
N GLN A 134 -15.19 -26.09 -13.14
CA GLN A 134 -15.31 -24.81 -13.84
C GLN A 134 -15.28 -23.65 -12.86
N ILE A 135 -15.97 -23.75 -11.72
CA ILE A 135 -15.97 -22.72 -10.69
C ILE A 135 -14.55 -22.50 -10.16
N ARG A 136 -13.83 -23.57 -9.79
CA ARG A 136 -12.45 -23.48 -9.30
C ARG A 136 -11.49 -22.91 -10.34
N ARG A 137 -11.61 -23.33 -11.60
CA ARG A 137 -10.82 -22.76 -12.69
C ARG A 137 -11.06 -21.25 -12.84
N THR A 138 -12.31 -20.81 -12.76
CA THR A 138 -12.64 -19.38 -12.81
C THR A 138 -12.10 -18.62 -11.61
N MET A 139 -12.04 -19.23 -10.41
CA MET A 139 -11.36 -18.63 -9.25
C MET A 139 -9.87 -18.40 -9.52
N ASP A 140 -9.18 -19.39 -10.11
CA ASP A 140 -7.76 -19.30 -10.44
C ASP A 140 -7.49 -18.24 -11.52
N GLU A 141 -8.33 -18.20 -12.55
CA GLU A 141 -8.25 -17.20 -13.64
C GLU A 141 -8.42 -15.78 -13.08
N PHE A 142 -9.41 -15.55 -12.21
CA PHE A 142 -9.61 -14.25 -11.57
C PHE A 142 -8.53 -13.91 -10.55
N LEU A 143 -7.92 -14.88 -9.88
CA LEU A 143 -6.77 -14.64 -9.02
C LEU A 143 -5.58 -14.14 -9.85
N ALA A 144 -5.29 -14.80 -10.98
CA ALA A 144 -4.23 -14.36 -11.89
C ALA A 144 -4.47 -12.94 -12.40
N GLN A 145 -5.71 -12.62 -12.79
CA GLN A 145 -6.08 -11.26 -13.23
C GLN A 145 -5.96 -10.24 -12.10
N ALA A 146 -6.44 -10.57 -10.89
CA ALA A 146 -6.36 -9.69 -9.72
C ALA A 146 -4.90 -9.36 -9.37
N VAL A 147 -4.00 -10.34 -9.44
CA VAL A 147 -2.57 -10.14 -9.20
C VAL A 147 -1.97 -9.18 -10.22
N LEU A 148 -2.38 -9.27 -11.50
CA LEU A 148 -1.92 -8.34 -12.53
C LEU A 148 -2.45 -6.92 -12.29
N GLU A 149 -3.74 -6.78 -11.95
CA GLU A 149 -4.34 -5.48 -11.64
C GLU A 149 -3.67 -4.81 -10.44
N VAL A 150 -3.43 -5.55 -9.36
CA VAL A 150 -2.82 -5.01 -8.14
C VAL A 150 -1.36 -4.63 -8.36
N LYS A 151 -0.63 -5.37 -9.22
CA LYS A 151 0.74 -5.00 -9.61
C LYS A 151 0.81 -3.78 -10.53
N ALA A 152 -0.29 -3.43 -11.21
CA ALA A 152 -0.36 -2.30 -12.12
C ALA A 152 -0.78 -0.99 -11.44
N GLN A 153 -1.26 -1.04 -10.19
CA GLN A 153 -1.60 0.13 -9.37
C GLN A 153 -0.38 0.68 -8.64
#